data_AF-A0A9Q4KL35-F1
#
_entry.id   AF-A0A9Q4KL35-F1
#
_cell.length_a   1.000
_cell.length_b   1.000
_cell.length_c   1.000
_cell.angle_alpha   90.00
_cell.angle_beta   90.00
_cell.angle_gamma   90.00
#
_symmetry.space_group_name_H-M   'P 1'
#
loop_
_entity.id
_entity.type
_entity.pdbx_description
1 polymer ?
#
loop_
_entity_poly.entity_id
_entity_poly.type
_entity_poly.pdbx_seq_one_letter_code
_entity_poly.pdbx_strand_id
1 'polypeptide(L)'
;MEAILMYNPKPIEKLNKKTGIIQDYHFNLKNSRGYLYLKTFDNNLIKFTIRTDDKKIYEKLKSKKIIVYSSNDIFINYIQQIEDENKTIYKKYDYEAELNSINVDIKIIKTAIFFIIISVILIFITNLKGPKPKNFKKY
;
A
#
# COMPACT_ATOMS: atom_id res chain seq x y z
N MET A 1 2.76 -17.33 -12.05
CA MET A 1 3.36 -16.47 -11.00
C MET A 1 2.78 -15.07 -11.21
N GLU A 2 1.50 -14.88 -10.90
CA GLU A 2 0.74 -13.66 -11.29
C GLU A 2 0.34 -12.78 -10.10
N ALA A 3 0.89 -13.03 -8.91
CA ALA A 3 0.44 -12.38 -7.68
C ALA A 3 1.16 -11.06 -7.33
N ILE A 4 2.05 -10.52 -8.18
CA ILE A 4 2.87 -9.34 -7.82
C ILE A 4 2.40 -8.02 -8.49
N LEU A 5 1.43 -8.01 -9.41
CA LEU A 5 1.10 -6.80 -10.17
C LEU A 5 -0.38 -6.41 -10.12
N MET A 6 -0.88 -6.00 -8.95
CA MET A 6 -2.17 -5.29 -8.86
C MET A 6 -2.12 -3.93 -8.15
N TYR A 7 -0.95 -3.49 -7.66
CA TYR A 7 -0.81 -2.15 -7.10
C TYR A 7 -0.10 -1.24 -8.10
N ASN A 8 -0.88 -0.45 -8.83
CA ASN A 8 -0.39 0.58 -9.75
C ASN A 8 -0.89 1.94 -9.26
N PRO A 9 -0.04 2.74 -8.58
CA PRO A 9 -0.38 4.07 -8.13
C PRO A 9 -0.91 4.88 -9.30
N LYS A 10 -1.93 5.68 -9.05
CA LYS A 10 -2.53 6.54 -10.07
C LYS A 10 -2.32 7.98 -9.66
N PRO A 11 -2.01 8.87 -10.62
CA PRO A 11 -1.95 10.29 -10.34
C PRO A 11 -3.32 10.78 -9.84
N ILE A 12 -3.32 11.87 -9.08
CA ILE A 12 -4.51 12.32 -8.32
C ILE A 12 -5.74 12.55 -9.22
N GLU A 13 -5.55 12.97 -10.47
CA GLU A 13 -6.63 13.22 -11.43
C GLU A 13 -7.36 11.94 -11.85
N LYS A 14 -6.72 10.78 -11.68
CA LYS A 14 -7.29 9.47 -12.00
C LYS A 14 -7.88 8.76 -10.77
N LEU A 15 -7.81 9.36 -9.59
CA LEU A 15 -8.41 8.84 -8.37
C LEU A 15 -9.92 9.10 -8.34
N ASN A 16 -10.64 8.25 -7.62
CA ASN A 16 -12.07 8.40 -7.39
C ASN A 16 -12.32 9.62 -6.50
N LYS A 17 -12.93 10.66 -7.08
CA LYS A 17 -13.30 11.90 -6.40
C LYS A 17 -14.76 11.88 -5.98
N LYS A 18 -15.04 12.16 -4.70
CA LYS A 18 -16.39 12.27 -4.14
C LYS A 18 -16.48 13.49 -3.23
N THR A 19 -17.64 14.15 -3.24
CA THR A 19 -17.91 15.31 -2.40
C THR A 19 -19.13 15.04 -1.54
N GLY A 20 -19.03 15.33 -0.25
CA GLY A 20 -20.12 15.09 0.69
C GLY A 20 -19.81 15.62 2.07
N ILE A 21 -20.62 15.21 3.03
CA ILE A 21 -20.47 15.55 4.45
C ILE A 21 -20.12 14.28 5.21
N ILE A 22 -19.16 14.35 6.14
CA ILE A 22 -18.88 13.23 7.04
C ILE A 22 -20.10 13.02 7.93
N GLN A 23 -20.80 11.91 7.72
CA GLN A 23 -21.95 11.53 8.53
C GLN A 23 -21.49 10.89 9.84
N ASP A 24 -20.55 9.96 9.75
CA ASP A 24 -19.98 9.29 10.92
C ASP A 24 -18.57 8.75 10.62
N TYR A 25 -17.79 8.50 11.67
CA TYR A 25 -16.54 7.77 11.58
C TYR A 25 -16.26 7.04 12.90
N HIS A 26 -15.65 5.87 12.81
CA HIS A 26 -15.25 5.12 13.99
C HIS A 26 -13.93 4.39 13.75
N PHE A 27 -13.19 4.18 14.84
CA PHE A 27 -11.91 3.48 14.84
C PHE A 27 -12.00 2.20 15.63
N ASN A 28 -11.40 1.13 15.10
CA ASN A 28 -11.15 -0.07 15.86
C ASN A 28 -9.78 0.06 16.54
N LEU A 29 -9.79 0.17 17.87
CA LEU A 29 -8.59 0.32 18.70
C LEU A 29 -7.59 -0.84 18.55
N LYS A 30 -8.02 -2.02 18.08
CA LYS A 30 -7.14 -3.19 17.94
C LYS A 30 -6.29 -3.18 16.67
N ASN A 31 -6.76 -2.56 15.58
CA ASN A 31 -6.19 -2.76 14.24
C ASN A 31 -5.70 -1.48 13.55
N SER A 32 -5.58 -0.36 14.28
CA SER A 32 -5.19 0.97 13.74
C SER A 32 -5.95 1.39 12.48
N ARG A 33 -7.16 0.85 12.30
CA ARG A 33 -8.03 1.02 11.15
C ARG A 33 -9.43 1.36 11.61
N GLY A 34 -10.14 2.10 10.78
CA GLY A 34 -11.52 2.50 11.03
C GLY A 34 -12.29 2.63 9.74
N TYR A 35 -13.52 3.10 9.88
CA TYR A 35 -14.37 3.44 8.74
C TYR A 35 -14.87 4.86 8.86
N LEU A 36 -14.94 5.53 7.71
CA LEU A 36 -15.59 6.82 7.54
C LEU A 36 -16.77 6.66 6.59
N TYR A 37 -17.91 7.21 6.98
CA TYR A 37 -19.11 7.26 6.17
C TYR A 37 -19.33 8.68 5.64
N LEU A 38 -19.21 8.84 4.33
CA LEU A 38 -19.44 10.09 3.63
C LEU A 38 -20.85 10.08 3.02
N LYS A 39 -21.70 11.01 3.44
CA LYS A 39 -22.99 11.22 2.80
C LYS A 39 -22.83 12.23 1.67
N THR A 40 -23.04 11.78 0.43
CA THR A 40 -22.94 12.62 -0.76
C THR A 40 -24.26 13.33 -1.05
N PHE A 41 -24.24 14.36 -1.89
CA PHE A 41 -25.42 15.22 -2.16
C PHE A 41 -26.50 14.55 -3.01
N ASP A 42 -26.16 13.48 -3.73
CA ASP A 42 -27.07 12.54 -4.38
C ASP A 42 -27.68 11.52 -3.39
N ASN A 43 -27.53 11.75 -2.08
CA ASN A 43 -28.04 10.94 -0.98
C ASN A 43 -27.44 9.51 -0.90
N ASN A 44 -26.30 9.28 -1.55
CA ASN A 44 -25.54 8.05 -1.40
C ASN A 44 -24.67 8.08 -0.13
N LEU A 45 -24.48 6.91 0.49
CA LEU A 45 -23.58 6.74 1.63
C LEU A 45 -22.37 5.91 1.21
N ILE A 46 -21.19 6.53 1.19
CA ILE A 46 -19.96 5.89 0.76
C ILE A 46 -19.11 5.57 1.99
N LYS A 47 -18.75 4.29 2.12
CA LYS A 47 -17.85 3.80 3.17
C LYS A 47 -16.41 3.82 2.69
N PHE A 48 -15.55 4.47 3.46
CA PHE A 48 -14.11 4.49 3.26
C PHE A 48 -13.38 3.83 4.42
N THR A 49 -12.26 3.18 4.12
CA THR A 49 -11.33 2.70 5.15
C THR A 49 -10.37 3.82 5.52
N ILE A 50 -10.20 4.05 6.82
CA ILE A 50 -9.37 5.11 7.38
C ILE A 50 -8.33 4.55 8.35
N ARG A 51 -7.24 5.29 8.56
CA ARG A 51 -6.20 4.96 9.54
C ARG A 51 -6.37 5.81 10.78
N THR A 52 -6.03 5.26 11.95
CA THR A 52 -6.09 5.98 13.23
C THR A 52 -5.20 7.21 13.27
N ASP A 53 -4.12 7.23 12.50
CA ASP A 53 -3.16 8.35 12.43
C ASP A 53 -3.83 9.65 11.95
N ASP A 54 -4.86 9.51 11.12
CA ASP A 54 -5.63 10.62 10.55
C ASP A 54 -6.79 11.08 11.45
N LYS A 55 -6.94 10.54 12.67
CA LYS A 55 -8.09 10.80 13.56
C LYS A 55 -8.41 12.29 13.76
N LYS A 56 -7.38 13.10 14.01
CA LYS A 56 -7.53 14.56 14.23
C LYS A 56 -8.12 15.29 13.01
N ILE A 57 -7.85 14.78 11.81
CA ILE A 57 -8.38 15.34 10.56
C ILE A 57 -9.91 15.17 10.55
N TYR A 58 -10.40 13.96 10.83
CA TYR A 58 -11.84 13.67 10.80
C TYR A 58 -12.60 14.35 11.93
N GLU A 59 -11.99 14.51 13.10
CA GLU A 59 -12.55 15.31 14.19
C GLU A 59 -12.80 16.77 13.75
N LYS A 60 -11.82 17.39 13.08
CA LYS A 60 -11.92 18.78 12.59
C LYS A 60 -12.90 18.96 11.42
N LEU A 61 -13.10 17.91 10.63
CA LEU A 61 -13.92 17.91 9.42
C LEU A 61 -15.34 17.35 9.64
N LYS A 62 -15.67 16.92 10.86
CA LYS A 62 -17.00 16.40 11.19
C LYS A 62 -18.08 17.41 10.83
N SER A 63 -19.14 16.94 10.16
CA SER A 63 -20.27 17.75 9.69
C SER A 63 -19.91 18.87 8.69
N LYS A 64 -18.68 18.89 8.15
CA LYS A 64 -18.28 19.83 7.10
C LYS A 64 -18.37 19.18 5.73
N LYS A 65 -18.59 20.01 4.71
CA LYS A 65 -18.47 19.60 3.32
C LYS A 65 -16.99 19.38 3.00
N ILE A 66 -16.68 18.19 2.50
CA ILE A 66 -15.33 17.78 2.12
C ILE A 66 -15.32 17.14 0.74
N ILE A 67 -14.13 17.14 0.14
CA ILE A 67 -13.80 16.46 -1.09
C ILE A 67 -12.81 15.35 -0.73
N VAL A 68 -13.17 14.12 -1.07
CA VAL A 68 -12.38 12.91 -0.80
C VAL A 68 -11.87 12.36 -2.13
N TYR A 69 -10.57 12.12 -2.19
CA TYR A 69 -9.91 11.38 -3.26
C TYR A 69 -9.52 10.02 -2.71
N SER A 70 -9.93 8.96 -3.40
CA SER A 70 -9.79 7.59 -2.94
C SER A 70 -9.20 6.69 -4.02
N SER A 71 -8.59 5.58 -3.59
CA SER A 71 -8.08 4.57 -4.51
C SER A 71 -9.19 4.00 -5.37
N ASN A 72 -8.86 3.57 -6.59
CA ASN A 72 -9.79 2.87 -7.48
C ASN A 72 -9.79 1.35 -7.23
N ASP A 73 -9.40 0.94 -6.01
CA ASP A 73 -9.32 -0.46 -5.65
C ASP A 73 -10.72 -0.99 -5.35
N ILE A 74 -11.05 -2.14 -5.94
CA ILE A 74 -12.35 -2.80 -5.82
C ILE A 74 -12.52 -3.35 -4.41
N PHE A 75 -11.42 -3.74 -3.74
CA PHE A 75 -11.48 -4.42 -2.46
C PHE A 75 -11.43 -3.46 -1.27
N ILE A 76 -10.64 -2.38 -1.36
CA ILE A 76 -10.48 -1.46 -0.24
C ILE A 76 -10.47 -0.01 -0.70
N ASN A 77 -11.53 0.70 -0.30
CA ASN A 77 -11.72 2.11 -0.61
C ASN A 77 -10.98 2.99 0.40
N TYR A 78 -9.66 3.15 0.25
CA TYR A 78 -8.85 4.00 1.12
C TYR A 78 -8.90 5.46 0.69
N ILE A 79 -8.94 6.35 1.68
CA ILE A 79 -8.80 7.78 1.44
C ILE A 79 -7.33 8.13 1.25
N GLN A 80 -7.01 8.65 0.08
CA GLN A 80 -5.67 9.11 -0.30
C GLN A 80 -5.49 10.60 -0.01
N GLN A 81 -6.50 11.43 -0.30
CA GLN A 81 -6.48 12.87 -0.02
C GLN A 81 -7.83 13.39 0.44
N ILE A 82 -7.79 14.41 1.31
CA ILE A 82 -8.96 15.11 1.83
C ILE A 82 -8.75 16.61 1.71
N GLU A 83 -9.71 17.27 1.08
CA GLU A 83 -9.81 18.72 0.96
C GLU A 83 -11.11 19.21 1.61
N ASP A 84 -11.11 20.42 2.15
CA ASP A 84 -12.37 21.14 2.42
C ASP A 84 -12.84 21.93 1.20
N GLU A 85 -14.00 22.58 1.33
CA GLU A 85 -14.58 23.43 0.29
C GLU A 85 -13.70 24.63 -0.13
N ASN A 86 -12.79 25.06 0.75
CA ASN A 86 -11.84 26.13 0.49
C ASN A 86 -10.52 25.62 -0.13
N LYS A 87 -10.47 24.35 -0.54
CA LYS A 87 -9.28 23.65 -1.06
C LYS A 87 -8.13 23.54 -0.05
N THR A 88 -8.42 23.64 1.25
CA THR A 88 -7.43 23.34 2.28
C THR A 88 -7.21 21.83 2.30
N ILE A 89 -5.97 21.40 2.09
CA ILE A 89 -5.60 19.97 2.09
C ILE A 89 -5.27 19.56 3.53
N TYR A 90 -5.99 18.56 4.04
CA TYR A 90 -5.76 18.00 5.39
C TYR A 90 -4.95 16.72 5.36
N LYS A 91 -5.12 15.95 4.28
CA LYS A 91 -4.34 14.77 3.96
C LYS A 91 -3.95 14.87 2.50
N LYS A 92 -2.66 14.83 2.20
CA LYS A 92 -2.14 14.97 0.83
C LYS A 92 -1.74 13.61 0.29
N TYR A 93 -2.15 13.33 -0.94
CA TYR A 93 -1.66 12.16 -1.67
C TYR A 93 -0.28 12.46 -2.24
N ASP A 94 0.68 11.59 -1.98
CA ASP A 94 2.04 11.67 -2.53
C ASP A 94 2.25 10.54 -3.53
N TYR A 95 1.94 10.84 -4.80
CA TYR A 95 2.07 9.90 -5.91
C TYR A 95 3.51 9.42 -6.11
N GLU A 96 4.49 10.33 -6.01
CA GLU A 96 5.90 10.01 -6.24
C GLU A 96 6.46 9.14 -5.12
N ALA A 97 6.11 9.42 -3.87
CA ALA A 97 6.50 8.56 -2.74
C ALA A 97 5.93 7.15 -2.89
N GLU A 98 4.67 7.03 -3.33
CA GLU A 98 4.00 5.75 -3.53
C GLU A 98 4.55 4.97 -4.73
N LEU A 99 4.91 5.66 -5.82
CA LEU A 99 5.59 5.04 -6.96
C LEU A 99 6.99 4.54 -6.57
N ASN A 100 7.72 5.34 -5.79
CA ASN A 100 9.06 5.00 -5.35
C ASN A 100 9.09 3.82 -4.36
N SER A 101 8.12 3.70 -3.46
CA SER A 101 8.05 2.56 -2.53
C SER A 101 7.91 1.23 -3.27
N ILE A 102 7.08 1.18 -4.31
CA ILE A 102 6.92 -0.02 -5.16
C ILE A 102 8.20 -0.36 -5.90
N ASN A 103 8.90 0.64 -6.44
CA ASN A 103 10.17 0.42 -7.12
C ASN A 103 11.23 -0.17 -6.17
N VAL A 104 11.25 0.29 -4.91
CA VAL A 104 12.12 -0.26 -3.86
C VAL A 104 11.74 -1.70 -3.54
N ASP A 105 10.46 -2.00 -3.34
CA ASP A 105 9.97 -3.36 -3.05
C ASP A 105 10.31 -4.35 -4.18
N ILE A 106 10.08 -3.95 -5.43
CA ILE A 106 10.45 -4.76 -6.61
C ILE A 106 11.96 -5.00 -6.65
N LYS A 107 12.77 -3.98 -6.33
CA LYS A 107 14.24 -4.11 -6.29
C LYS A 107 14.66 -5.12 -5.21
N ILE A 108 14.09 -5.05 -4.02
CA ILE A 108 14.36 -5.98 -2.92
C ILE A 108 14.01 -7.41 -3.33
N ILE A 109 12.82 -7.63 -3.91
CA ILE A 109 12.38 -8.95 -4.39
C ILE A 109 13.34 -9.50 -5.45
N LYS A 110 13.72 -8.68 -6.44
CA LYS A 110 14.69 -9.09 -7.48
C LYS A 110 16.03 -9.48 -6.88
N THR A 111 16.54 -8.71 -5.92
CA THR A 111 17.79 -9.01 -5.22
C THR A 111 17.69 -10.32 -4.43
N ALA A 112 16.58 -10.55 -3.71
CA ALA A 112 16.37 -11.79 -2.97
C ALA A 112 16.35 -13.03 -3.90
N ILE A 113 15.64 -12.95 -5.03
CA ILE A 113 15.59 -14.03 -6.03
C ILE A 113 16.99 -14.32 -6.59
N PHE A 114 17.77 -13.28 -6.88
CA PHE A 114 19.15 -13.44 -7.37
C PHE A 114 20.04 -14.21 -6.37
N PHE A 115 19.96 -13.88 -5.09
CA PHE A 115 20.70 -14.61 -4.05
C PHE A 115 20.25 -16.07 -3.89
N ILE A 116 18.96 -16.35 -4.03
CA ILE A 116 18.43 -17.72 -4.02
C ILE A 116 19.03 -18.52 -5.18
N ILE A 117 19.02 -17.97 -6.39
CA ILE A 117 19.58 -18.63 -7.58
C ILE A 117 21.07 -18.92 -7.40
N ILE A 118 21.86 -17.93 -6.94
CA ILE A 118 23.29 -18.13 -6.67
C ILE A 118 23.53 -19.22 -5.64
N SER A 119 22.74 -19.24 -4.55
CA SER A 119 22.87 -20.24 -3.50
C SER A 119 22.63 -21.65 -4.02
N VAL A 120 21.60 -21.84 -4.87
CA VAL A 120 21.30 -23.13 -5.51
C VAL A 120 22.45 -23.57 -6.43
N ILE A 121 22.98 -22.67 -7.25
CA ILE A 121 24.11 -22.97 -8.14
C ILE A 121 25.35 -23.38 -7.32
N LEU A 122 25.65 -22.66 -6.24
CA LEU A 122 26.78 -22.98 -5.35
C LEU A 122 26.62 -24.37 -4.73
N ILE A 123 25.44 -24.71 -4.21
CA ILE A 123 25.15 -26.05 -3.66
C ILE A 123 25.36 -27.13 -4.73
N PHE A 124 24.91 -26.87 -5.96
CA PHE A 124 25.08 -27.80 -7.07
C PHE A 124 26.56 -28.01 -7.42
N ILE A 125 27.35 -26.94 -7.49
CA ILE A 125 28.81 -27.01 -7.73
C ILE A 125 29.53 -27.72 -6.59
N THR A 126 29.17 -27.47 -5.33
CA THR A 126 29.80 -28.16 -4.18
C THR A 126 29.46 -29.64 -4.16
N ASN A 127 28.26 -30.03 -4.58
CA ASN A 127 27.87 -31.44 -4.70
C ASN A 127 28.54 -32.14 -5.90
N LEU A 128 28.85 -31.42 -6.99
CA LEU A 128 29.58 -31.97 -8.14
C LEU A 128 31.08 -32.15 -7.88
N LYS A 129 31.67 -31.36 -6.98
CA LYS A 129 33.02 -31.60 -6.46
C LYS A 129 32.96 -32.78 -5.48
N GLY A 130 32.94 -33.99 -6.03
CA GLY A 130 32.99 -35.24 -5.26
C GLY A 130 34.15 -35.26 -4.23
N PRO A 131 34.11 -36.19 -3.26
CA PRO A 131 35.05 -36.19 -2.14
C PRO A 131 36.50 -36.16 -2.63
N LYS A 132 37.32 -35.31 -2.00
CA LYS A 132 38.77 -35.20 -2.29
C LYS A 132 39.38 -36.61 -2.31
N PRO A 133 40.19 -36.96 -3.32
CA PRO A 133 40.83 -38.27 -3.38
C PRO A 133 41.64 -38.48 -2.10
N LYS A 134 41.39 -39.59 -1.39
CA LYS A 134 42.21 -39.99 -0.26
C LYS A 134 43.59 -40.34 -0.80
N ASN A 135 44.62 -39.59 -0.38
CA ASN A 135 46.00 -39.94 -0.64
C ASN A 135 46.31 -41.27 0.06
N PHE A 136 46.32 -42.37 -0.70
CA PHE A 136 46.85 -43.64 -0.23
C PHE A 136 48.38 -43.49 -0.10
N LYS A 137 48.89 -43.51 1.14
CA LYS A 137 50.32 -43.72 1.40
C LYS A 137 50.68 -45.12 0.89
N LYS A 138 51.51 -45.19 -0.15
CA LYS A 138 52.21 -46.42 -0.53
C LYS A 138 53.25 -46.71 0.56
N TYR A 139 53.11 -47.87 1.19
CA TYR A 139 54.14 -48.50 2.02
C TYR A 139 55.10 -49.27 1.12
#